data_AF-A0A925UWX2-F1
#
_entry.id   AF-A0A925UWX2-F1
#
_cell.length_a   1.000
_cell.length_b   1.000
_cell.length_c   1.000
_cell.angle_alpha   90.00
_cell.angle_beta   90.00
_cell.angle_gamma   90.00
#
_symmetry.space_group_name_H-M   'P 1'
#
loop_
_entity.id
_entity.type
_entity.pdbx_description
1 polymer ?
#
loop_
_entity_poly.entity_id
_entity_poly.type
_entity_poly.pdbx_seq_one_letter_code
_entity_poly.pdbx_strand_id
1 'polypeptide(L)'
;RKVFPGYILIQMSLSDEAYKLVKSTSGVTGFVQSGNKPVPLEEYEVRRILSNLETSKEAPKVSWNKGDAIRVVEGPFSDFSGKIEEVNSDKEKLKVLINIFGRDTPVELEYSQVEKL
;
A
#
# COMPACT_ATOMS: atom_id res chain seq x y z
N ARG A 1 3.12 0.51 -3.42
CA ARG A 1 4.37 0.18 -4.16
C ARG A 1 4.06 0.26 -5.66
N LYS A 2 4.91 0.84 -6.53
CA LYS A 2 4.61 0.88 -7.97
C LYS A 2 4.70 -0.53 -8.56
N VAL A 3 3.63 -1.01 -9.21
CA VAL A 3 3.53 -2.37 -9.75
C VAL A 3 4.46 -2.58 -10.95
N PHE A 4 4.71 -1.52 -11.74
CA PHE A 4 5.68 -1.52 -12.85
C PHE A 4 6.48 -0.21 -12.91
N PRO A 5 7.65 -0.13 -12.24
CA PRO A 5 8.53 1.03 -12.36
C PRO A 5 9.05 1.17 -13.80
N GLY A 6 8.88 2.34 -14.41
CA GLY A 6 9.36 2.62 -15.77
C GLY A 6 8.38 2.28 -16.90
N TYR A 7 7.16 1.82 -16.59
CA TYR A 7 6.13 1.51 -17.58
C TYR A 7 4.85 2.32 -17.33
N ILE A 8 4.19 2.70 -18.43
CA ILE A 8 2.87 3.35 -18.42
C ILE A 8 1.94 2.48 -19.25
N LEU A 9 0.77 2.17 -18.68
CA LEU A 9 -0.31 1.46 -19.37
C LEU A 9 -1.24 2.47 -20.00
N ILE A 10 -1.58 2.28 -21.27
CA ILE A 10 -2.44 3.19 -22.02
C ILE A 10 -3.46 2.37 -22.81
N GLN A 11 -4.73 2.71 -22.65
CA GLN A 11 -5.81 2.20 -23.50
C GLN A 11 -5.98 3.17 -24.68
N MET A 12 -5.69 2.73 -25.90
CA MET A 12 -5.82 3.55 -27.10
C MET A 12 -6.22 2.70 -28.30
N SER A 13 -6.85 3.34 -29.29
CA SER A 13 -6.96 2.78 -30.64
C SER A 13 -5.64 2.98 -31.37
N LEU A 14 -5.00 1.90 -31.82
CA LEU A 14 -3.69 1.98 -32.47
C LEU A 14 -3.84 2.51 -33.92
N SER A 15 -3.55 3.79 -34.10
CA SER A 15 -3.35 4.44 -35.41
C SER A 15 -1.90 4.91 -35.57
N ASP A 16 -1.45 5.16 -36.81
CA ASP A 16 -0.09 5.66 -37.07
C ASP A 16 0.18 7.01 -36.39
N GLU A 17 -0.85 7.85 -36.27
CA GLU A 17 -0.81 9.14 -35.58
C GLU A 17 -0.63 8.95 -34.07
N ALA A 18 -1.44 8.07 -33.46
CA ALA A 18 -1.34 7.74 -32.04
C ALA A 18 0.02 7.12 -31.69
N TYR A 19 0.53 6.24 -32.57
CA TYR A 19 1.84 5.62 -32.40
C TYR A 19 2.97 6.66 -32.40
N LYS A 20 2.97 7.60 -33.36
CA LYS A 20 3.95 8.68 -33.43
C LYS A 20 3.86 9.63 -32.24
N LEU A 21 2.64 9.99 -31.84
CA LEU A 21 2.39 10.88 -30.71
C LEU A 21 3.04 10.34 -29.42
N VAL A 22 2.81 9.06 -29.12
CA VAL A 22 3.36 8.44 -27.92
C VAL A 22 4.89 8.37 -27.99
N LYS A 23 5.46 8.03 -29.16
CA LYS A 23 6.92 8.05 -29.35
C LYS A 23 7.55 9.44 -29.27
N SER A 24 6.82 10.50 -29.61
CA SER A 24 7.30 11.87 -29.50
C SER A 24 7.25 12.44 -28.07
N THR A 25 6.63 11.71 -27.14
CA THR A 25 6.49 12.16 -25.75
C THR A 25 7.82 12.04 -25.00
N SER A 26 8.28 13.13 -24.39
CA SER A 26 9.52 13.14 -23.61
C SER A 26 9.47 12.12 -22.46
N GLY A 27 10.53 11.33 -22.31
CA GLY A 27 10.62 10.27 -21.32
C GLY A 27 10.00 8.93 -21.73
N VAL A 28 9.38 8.84 -22.91
CA VAL A 28 8.89 7.58 -23.48
C VAL A 28 9.96 6.99 -24.40
N THR A 29 10.49 5.82 -24.05
CA THR A 29 11.51 5.13 -24.86
C THR A 29 10.91 4.31 -26.01
N GLY A 30 9.65 3.91 -25.89
CA GLY A 30 8.91 3.20 -26.94
C GLY A 30 7.79 2.32 -26.39
N PHE A 31 7.14 1.60 -27.30
CA PHE A 31 6.19 0.55 -26.95
C PHE A 31 6.91 -0.78 -26.73
N VAL A 32 6.34 -1.62 -25.89
CA VAL A 32 6.68 -3.05 -25.86
C VAL A 32 6.19 -3.68 -27.16
N GLN A 33 7.12 -4.22 -27.95
CA GLN A 33 6.85 -4.74 -29.29
C GLN A 33 7.52 -6.10 -29.47
N SER A 34 6.86 -6.98 -30.22
CA SER A 34 7.45 -8.21 -30.76
C SER A 34 7.46 -8.05 -32.28
N GLY A 35 8.65 -7.84 -32.85
CA GLY A 35 8.80 -7.38 -34.24
C GLY A 35 8.48 -5.89 -34.41
N ASN A 36 7.69 -5.56 -35.43
CA ASN A 36 7.42 -4.17 -35.84
C ASN A 36 6.10 -3.58 -35.32
N LYS A 37 5.33 -4.32 -34.50
CA LYS A 37 4.01 -3.87 -34.00
C LYS A 37 3.95 -3.92 -32.48
N PRO A 38 3.33 -2.91 -31.82
CA PRO A 38 2.99 -3.00 -30.41
C PRO A 38 2.18 -4.24 -30.11
N VAL A 39 2.49 -4.90 -29.00
CA VAL A 39 1.72 -6.06 -28.54
C VAL A 39 0.62 -5.54 -27.61
N PRO A 40 -0.67 -5.73 -27.94
CA PRO A 40 -1.75 -5.38 -27.04
C PRO A 40 -1.71 -6.30 -25.81
N LEU A 41 -2.10 -5.76 -24.66
CA LEU A 41 -2.32 -6.58 -23.47
C LEU A 41 -3.62 -7.35 -23.59
N GLU A 42 -3.59 -8.60 -23.17
CA GLU A 42 -4.79 -9.42 -23.08
C GLU A 42 -5.67 -8.96 -21.92
N GLU A 43 -6.99 -9.08 -22.05
CA GLU A 43 -7.90 -8.57 -21.02
C GLU A 43 -7.66 -9.18 -19.64
N TYR A 44 -7.23 -10.45 -19.57
CA TYR A 44 -6.93 -11.11 -18.31
C TYR A 44 -5.70 -10.52 -17.60
N GLU A 45 -4.70 -10.07 -18.38
CA GLU A 45 -3.51 -9.39 -17.85
C GLU A 45 -3.90 -8.02 -17.31
N VAL A 46 -4.72 -7.27 -18.06
CA VAL A 46 -5.25 -5.97 -17.63
C VAL A 46 -6.05 -6.11 -16.33
N ARG A 47 -6.97 -7.08 -16.27
CA ARG A 47 -7.74 -7.37 -15.04
C ARG A 47 -6.82 -7.68 -13.85
N ARG A 48 -5.82 -8.54 -14.04
CA ARG A 48 -4.86 -8.89 -12.97
C ARG A 48 -4.08 -7.67 -12.49
N ILE A 49 -3.66 -6.78 -13.40
CA ILE A 49 -2.94 -5.55 -13.04
C ILE A 49 -3.85 -4.59 -12.27
N LEU A 50 -5.10 -4.41 -12.73
CA LEU A 50 -6.09 -3.55 -12.07
C LEU A 50 -6.45 -4.09 -10.67
N SER A 51 -6.70 -5.39 -10.52
CA SER A 51 -6.95 -6.01 -9.21
C SER A 51 -5.77 -5.81 -8.27
N ASN A 52 -4.53 -5.95 -8.74
CA ASN A 52 -3.35 -5.69 -7.90
C ASN A 52 -3.18 -4.22 -7.50
N LEU A 53 -3.67 -3.26 -8.30
CA LEU A 53 -3.70 -1.85 -7.94
C LEU A 53 -4.75 -1.56 -6.87
N GLU A 54 -5.90 -2.23 -6.93
CA GLU A 54 -6.94 -2.16 -5.89
C GLU A 54 -6.45 -2.81 -4.59
N THR A 55 -5.86 -4.01 -4.66
CA THR A 55 -5.25 -4.68 -3.50
C THR A 55 -4.05 -3.90 -2.96
N SER A 56 -3.32 -3.11 -3.76
CA SER A 56 -2.24 -2.25 -3.27
C SER A 56 -2.72 -0.96 -2.61
N LYS A 57 -4.00 -0.57 -2.75
CA LYS A 57 -4.62 0.50 -1.95
C LYS A 57 -5.12 -0.01 -0.60
N GLU A 58 -5.36 -1.31 -0.49
CA GLU A 58 -5.54 -2.02 0.76
C GLU A 58 -4.24 -2.75 1.11
N ALA A 59 -3.20 -2.00 1.49
CA ALA A 59 -2.47 -2.48 2.66
C ALA A 59 -3.57 -2.76 3.68
N PRO A 60 -3.68 -3.98 4.27
CA PRO A 60 -4.75 -4.26 5.20
C PRO A 60 -4.72 -3.12 6.19
N LYS A 61 -5.75 -2.24 6.15
CA LYS A 61 -5.94 -1.25 7.18
C LYS A 61 -6.19 -2.12 8.38
N VAL A 62 -5.12 -2.40 9.13
CA VAL A 62 -5.17 -3.20 10.33
C VAL A 62 -6.22 -2.48 11.17
N SER A 63 -7.40 -3.07 11.22
CA SER A 63 -8.52 -2.48 11.90
C SER A 63 -8.23 -2.64 13.38
N TRP A 64 -7.76 -1.55 13.97
CA TRP A 64 -7.54 -1.45 15.40
C TRP A 64 -8.91 -1.33 16.07
N ASN A 65 -9.21 -2.26 16.95
CA ASN A 65 -10.42 -2.24 17.77
C ASN A 65 -10.03 -2.15 19.25
N LYS A 66 -10.92 -1.56 20.05
CA LYS A 66 -10.79 -1.60 21.50
C LYS A 66 -10.72 -3.06 21.99
N GLY A 67 -9.72 -3.37 22.78
CA GLY A 67 -9.48 -4.70 23.35
C GLY A 67 -8.51 -5.57 22.55
N ASP A 68 -8.10 -5.16 21.35
CA ASP A 68 -7.09 -5.87 20.57
C ASP A 68 -5.76 -5.91 21.33
N ALA A 69 -5.12 -7.08 21.31
CA ALA A 69 -3.77 -7.26 21.83
C ALA A 69 -2.76 -6.75 20.81
N ILE A 70 -1.82 -5.94 21.27
CA ILE A 70 -0.78 -5.34 20.42
C ILE A 70 0.58 -5.52 21.05
N ARG A 71 1.61 -5.52 20.21
CA ARG A 71 3.02 -5.43 20.60
C ARG A 71 3.59 -4.13 20.06
N VAL A 72 4.34 -3.43 20.88
CA VAL A 72 5.05 -2.22 20.45
C VAL A 72 6.34 -2.63 19.74
N VAL A 73 6.54 -2.13 18.53
CA VAL A 73 7.70 -2.45 17.68
C VAL A 73 8.70 -1.30 17.59
N GLU A 74 8.33 -0.10 18.01
CA GLU A 74 9.16 1.10 17.92
C GLU A 74 9.02 2.00 19.16
N GLY A 75 10.11 2.71 19.50
CA GLY A 75 10.14 3.66 20.63
C GLY A 75 10.63 3.05 21.95
N PRO A 76 10.58 3.82 23.05
CA PRO A 76 11.15 3.41 24.35
C PRO A 76 10.40 2.25 25.03
N PHE A 77 9.24 1.88 24.48
CA PHE A 77 8.40 0.78 24.94
C PHE A 77 8.41 -0.40 23.96
N SER A 78 9.38 -0.46 23.04
CA SER A 78 9.56 -1.60 22.14
C SER A 78 9.63 -2.92 22.92
N ASP A 79 9.14 -4.00 22.32
CA ASP A 79 9.04 -5.36 22.89
C ASP A 79 7.99 -5.54 24.00
N PHE A 80 7.38 -4.47 24.50
CA PHE A 80 6.26 -4.61 25.43
C PHE A 80 4.95 -4.93 24.70
N SER A 81 4.10 -5.70 25.36
CA SER A 81 2.77 -6.07 24.88
C SER A 81 1.69 -5.37 25.71
N GLY A 82 0.56 -5.09 25.07
CA GLY A 82 -0.53 -4.35 25.69
C GLY A 82 -1.87 -4.59 25.02
N LYS A 83 -2.88 -3.86 25.48
CA LYS A 83 -4.23 -3.84 24.89
C LYS A 83 -4.66 -2.45 24.52
N ILE A 84 -5.34 -2.31 23.39
CA ILE A 84 -5.94 -1.05 22.96
C ILE A 84 -7.11 -0.71 23.88
N GLU A 85 -7.08 0.45 24.50
CA GLU A 85 -8.17 1.01 25.30
C GLU A 85 -9.08 1.90 24.45
N GLU A 86 -8.49 2.70 23.56
CA GLU A 86 -9.21 3.68 22.72
C GLU A 86 -8.47 3.88 21.39
N VAL A 87 -9.23 4.08 20.31
CA VAL A 87 -8.73 4.28 18.95
C VAL A 87 -9.14 5.68 18.49
N ASN A 88 -8.17 6.54 18.19
CA ASN A 88 -8.40 7.84 17.61
C ASN A 88 -8.03 7.83 16.12
N SER A 89 -9.00 7.48 15.29
CA SER A 89 -8.83 7.41 13.84
C SER A 89 -8.57 8.76 13.17
N ASP A 90 -9.06 9.86 13.75
CA ASP A 90 -8.88 11.21 13.19
C ASP A 90 -7.42 11.69 13.32
N LYS A 91 -6.71 11.22 14.35
CA LYS A 91 -5.33 11.59 14.66
C LYS A 91 -4.32 10.47 14.40
N GLU A 92 -4.77 9.29 13.95
CA GLU A 92 -3.96 8.08 13.77
C GLU A 92 -3.20 7.64 15.04
N LYS A 93 -3.86 7.79 16.19
CA LYS A 93 -3.28 7.46 17.50
C LYS A 93 -4.10 6.43 18.26
N LEU A 94 -3.42 5.61 19.05
CA LEU A 94 -3.98 4.58 19.91
C LEU A 94 -3.64 4.88 21.35
N LYS A 95 -4.64 4.79 22.22
CA LYS A 95 -4.43 4.70 23.66
C LYS A 95 -4.33 3.24 24.02
N VAL A 96 -3.17 2.84 24.54
CA VAL A 96 -2.82 1.45 24.82
C VAL A 96 -2.45 1.32 26.29
N LEU A 97 -2.95 0.28 26.94
CA LEU A 97 -2.49 -0.17 28.24
C LEU A 97 -1.35 -1.17 28.02
N ILE A 98 -0.11 -0.73 28.27
CA ILE A 98 1.06 -1.60 28.21
C ILE A 98 1.27 -2.24 29.57
N ASN A 99 1.52 -3.55 29.59
CA ASN A 99 1.91 -4.23 30.81
C ASN A 99 3.42 -4.11 31.01
N ILE A 100 3.83 -3.26 31.96
CA ILE A 100 5.24 -3.08 32.35
C ILE A 100 5.36 -3.42 33.83
N PHE A 101 6.17 -4.42 34.16
CA PHE A 101 6.35 -4.91 35.54
C PHE A 101 5.05 -5.35 36.23
N GLY A 102 4.12 -5.95 35.48
CA GLY A 102 2.83 -6.40 36.03
C GLY A 102 1.86 -5.25 36.37
N ARG A 103 2.14 -4.03 35.89
CA ARG A 103 1.26 -2.87 36.00
C ARG A 103 0.82 -2.40 34.64
N ASP A 104 -0.47 -2.15 34.50
CA ASP A 104 -1.04 -1.59 33.27
C ASP A 104 -0.82 -0.08 33.27
N THR A 105 0.00 0.39 32.33
CA THR A 105 0.33 1.81 32.18
C THR A 105 -0.28 2.34 30.88
N PRO A 106 -1.17 3.35 30.93
CA PRO A 106 -1.75 3.94 29.73
C PRO A 106 -0.72 4.81 29.01
N VAL A 107 -0.51 4.54 27.73
CA VAL A 107 0.35 5.35 26.84
C VAL A 107 -0.36 5.62 25.52
N GLU A 108 0.07 6.67 24.84
CA GLU A 108 -0.41 7.02 23.50
C GLU A 108 0.66 6.65 22.46
N LEU A 109 0.28 5.85 21.46
CA LEU A 109 1.16 5.36 20.40
C LEU A 109 0.55 5.59 19.02
N GLU A 110 1.39 5.73 18.01
CA GLU A 110 0.96 5.83 16.61
C GLU A 110 0.77 4.44 16.00
N TYR A 111 -0.02 4.35 14.92
CA TYR A 111 -0.29 3.07 14.23
C TYR A 111 0.99 2.39 13.69
N SER A 112 2.02 3.19 13.39
CA SER A 112 3.33 2.72 12.93
C SER A 112 4.15 2.03 14.02
N GLN A 113 3.91 2.38 15.29
CA GLN A 113 4.72 1.93 16.42
C GLN A 113 4.22 0.62 17.02
N VAL A 114 3.09 0.09 16.54
CA VAL A 114 2.44 -1.10 17.08
C VAL A 114 2.15 -2.13 16.00
N GLU A 115 2.17 -3.39 16.41
CA GLU A 115 1.83 -4.55 15.60
C GLU A 115 0.76 -5.37 16.32
N LYS A 116 -0.24 -5.86 15.58
CA LYS A 116 -1.33 -6.67 16.15
C LYS A 116 -0.83 -8.08 16.46
N LEU A 117 -1.16 -8.60 17.63
CA LEU A 117 -0.89 -9.98 18.05
C LEU A 117 -2.01 -10.94 17.65
#